data_AF-A0A963MP78-F1
#
_entry.id   AF-A0A963MP78-F1
#
_cell.length_a   1.000
_cell.length_b   1.000
_cell.length_c   1.000
_cell.angle_alpha   90.00
_cell.angle_beta   90.00
_cell.angle_gamma   90.00
#
_symmetry.space_group_name_H-M   'P 1'
#
loop_
_entity.id
_entity.type
_entity.pdbx_description
1 polymer ?
#
loop_
_entity_poly.entity_id
_entity_poly.type
_entity_poly.pdbx_seq_one_letter_code
_entity_poly.pdbx_strand_id
1 'polypeptide(L)' 'MSTSEPILSALQQHFGHSRFRPGQQAVIEHLMAGRSAAAVFPTGGGKSLCDQLPAPLPV' A
#
# COMPACT_ATOMS: atom_id res chain seq x y z
N MET A 1 8.66 4.44 15.11
CA MET A 1 8.62 3.39 14.07
C MET A 1 8.05 4.04 12.82
N SER A 2 8.80 4.10 11.73
CA SER A 2 8.29 4.64 10.47
C SER A 2 7.27 3.65 9.89
N THR A 3 6.06 4.13 9.54
CA THR A 3 4.96 3.31 9.01
C THR A 3 5.34 2.55 7.71
N SER A 4 6.43 2.96 7.06
CA SER A 4 6.88 2.42 5.78
C SER A 4 7.51 1.01 5.85
N GLU A 5 8.10 0.63 6.98
CA GLU A 5 8.72 -0.70 7.15
C GLU A 5 7.71 -1.87 7.15
N PRO A 6 6.61 -1.82 7.93
CA PRO A 6 5.65 -2.92 7.96
C PRO A 6 4.93 -3.10 6.62
N ILE A 7 4.61 -2.02 5.91
CA ILE A 7 3.92 -2.11 4.61
C ILE A 7 4.83 -2.68 3.51
N LEU A 8 6.14 -2.39 3.53
CA LEU A 8 7.09 -2.96 2.57
C LEU A 8 7.31 -4.45 2.83
N SER A 9 7.39 -4.85 4.11
CA SER A 9 7.45 -6.27 4.48
C SER A 9 6.20 -7.01 4.00
N ALA A 10 5.01 -6.47 4.28
CA ALA A 10 3.74 -7.05 3.82
C ALA A 10 3.67 -7.15 2.29
N LEU A 11 4.18 -6.14 1.57
CA LEU A 11 4.23 -6.14 0.10
C LEU A 11 5.04 -7.33 -0.40
N GLN A 12 6.20 -7.58 0.20
CA GLN A 12 7.06 -8.69 -0.16
C GLN A 12 6.43 -10.04 0.22
N GLN A 13 5.85 -10.16 1.41
CA GLN A 13 5.29 -11.42 1.92
C GLN A 13 4.01 -11.85 1.17
N HIS A 14 3.12 -10.92 0.85
CA HIS A 14 1.81 -11.24 0.26
C HIS A 14 1.77 -11.10 -1.26
N PHE A 15 2.57 -10.20 -1.84
CA PHE A 15 2.55 -9.90 -3.28
C PHE A 15 3.88 -10.19 -3.98
N GLY A 16 4.94 -10.56 -3.25
CA GLY A 16 6.25 -10.87 -3.84
C GLY A 16 6.96 -9.68 -4.49
N HIS A 17 6.53 -8.46 -4.19
CA HIS A 17 7.14 -7.25 -4.75
C HIS A 17 8.14 -6.64 -3.76
N SER A 18 9.32 -6.30 -4.26
CA SER A 18 10.40 -5.69 -3.45
C SER A 18 10.34 -4.16 -3.39
N ARG A 19 9.45 -3.54 -4.16
CA ARG A 19 9.25 -2.08 -4.17
C ARG A 19 7.84 -1.71 -4.59
N PHE A 20 7.36 -0.58 -4.09
CA PHE A 20 6.13 0.05 -4.55
C PHE A 20 6.31 0.69 -5.94
N ARG A 21 5.24 0.71 -6.72
CA ARG A 21 5.13 1.57 -7.90
C ARG A 21 4.83 3.01 -7.46
N PRO A 22 5.08 4.01 -8.33
CA PRO A 22 4.81 5.41 -8.00
C PRO A 22 3.40 5.61 -7.45
N GLY A 23 3.29 6.35 -6.35
CA GLY A 23 2.03 6.68 -5.68
C GLY A 23 1.45 5.59 -4.77
N GLN A 24 1.78 4.31 -4.94
CA GLN A 24 1.17 3.23 -4.13
C GLN A 24 1.49 3.38 -2.64
N GLN A 25 2.77 3.63 -2.31
CA GLN A 25 3.20 3.80 -0.92
C GLN A 25 2.45 4.94 -0.23
N ALA A 26 2.36 6.10 -0.88
CA ALA A 26 1.70 7.27 -0.31
C ALA A 26 0.20 7.03 -0.04
N VAL A 27 -0.48 6.31 -0.93
CA VAL A 27 -1.90 5.94 -0.77
C VAL A 27 -2.06 4.98 0.42
N ILE A 28 -1.25 3.93 0.47
CA ILE A 28 -1.29 2.94 1.56
C ILE A 28 -0.99 3.61 2.91
N GLU A 29 0.01 4.49 2.99
CA GLU A 29 0.33 5.24 4.21
C GLU A 29 -0.81 6.17 4.66
N HIS A 30 -1.58 6.74 3.74
CA HIS A 30 -2.79 7.51 4.08
C HIS A 30 -3.87 6.63 4.68
N LEU A 31 -4.15 5.48 4.04
CA LEU A 31 -5.16 4.53 4.49
C LEU A 31 -4.80 3.95 5.88
N MET A 32 -3.53 3.56 6.06
CA MET A 32 -3.01 3.07 7.34
C MET A 32 -3.08 4.13 8.45
N ALA A 33 -3.05 5.41 8.11
CA ALA A 33 -3.22 6.50 9.06
C ALA A 33 -4.69 6.89 9.30
N GLY A 34 -5.65 6.07 8.85
CA GLY A 34 -7.08 6.33 8.98
C GLY A 34 -7.59 7.50 8.13
N ARG A 35 -6.82 7.94 7.13
CA ARG A 35 -7.20 9.05 6.24
C ARG A 35 -7.75 8.51 4.92
N SER A 36 -8.67 9.26 4.32
CA SER A 36 -9.13 8.98 2.95
C SER A 36 -8.05 9.35 1.93
N ALA A 37 -7.96 8.56 0.86
CA ALA A 37 -7.07 8.82 -0.27
C ALA A 37 -7.84 8.67 -1.59
N ALA A 38 -7.65 9.61 -2.51
CA ALA A 38 -8.12 9.51 -3.89
C ALA A 38 -6.91 9.29 -4.79
N ALA A 39 -6.89 8.17 -5.52
CA ALA A 39 -5.77 7.81 -6.38
C ALA A 39 -6.25 7.32 -7.74
N VAL A 40 -5.60 7.80 -8.79
CA VAL A 40 -5.87 7.39 -10.18
C VAL A 40 -4.70 6.54 -10.65
N PHE A 41 -4.98 5.27 -10.95
CA PHE A 41 -4.01 4.35 -11.52
C PHE A 41 -4.49 3.90 -12.90
N PRO A 42 -3.58 3.70 -13.88
CA PRO A 42 -3.94 3.03 -15.12
C PRO A 42 -4.39 1.59 -14.83
N THR A 43 -5.12 0.97 -15.76
CA THR A 43 -5.46 -0.46 -15.67
C THR A 43 -4.18 -1.29 -15.51
N GLY A 44 -4.15 -2.20 -14.53
CA GLY A 44 -2.94 -2.96 -14.19
C GLY A 44 -1.88 -2.16 -13.40
N GLY A 45 -2.16 -0.91 -13.05
CA GLY A 45 -1.30 -0.02 -12.25
C GLY A 45 -1.21 -0.39 -10.77
N GLY A 46 -2.01 -1.34 -10.30
CA GLY A 46 -1.98 -1.84 -8.93
C GLY A 46 -2.88 -1.07 -7.96
N LYS A 47 -4.02 -0.55 -8.42
CA LYS A 47 -5.07 0.01 -7.55
C LYS A 47 -5.53 -1.00 -6.49
N SER A 48 -5.87 -2.22 -6.92
CA SER A 48 -6.35 -3.28 -6.02
C SER A 48 -5.32 -3.64 -4.94
N LEU A 49 -4.02 -3.55 -5.24
CA LEU A 49 -2.96 -3.75 -4.26
C LEU A 49 -3.04 -2.71 -3.13
N CYS A 50 -3.35 -1.44 -3.46
CA CYS A 50 -3.46 -0.37 -2.48
C CYS A 50 -4.63 -0.57 -1.51
N ASP A 51 -5.70 -1.22 -1.97
CA ASP A 51 -6.86 -1.57 -1.14
C ASP A 51 -6.62 -2.86 -0.31
N GLN A 52 -5.90 -3.84 -0.87
CA GLN A 52 -5.72 -5.16 -0.27
C GLN A 52 -4.55 -5.25 0.72
N LEU A 53 -3.45 -4.55 0.44
CA LEU A 53 -2.25 -4.61 1.27
C LEU A 53 -2.48 -4.12 2.72
N PRO A 54 -3.28 -3.07 2.97
CA PRO A 54 -3.59 -2.62 4.34
C PRO A 54 -4.49 -3.59 5.12
N ALA A 55 -5.32 -4.39 4.46
CA ALA A 55 -6.37 -5.18 5.11
C ALA A 55 -5.88 -6.17 6.20
N PRO A 56 -4.76 -6.89 6.04
CA PRO A 56 -4.22 -7.75 7.09
C PRO A 56 -3.38 -7.01 8.15
N LEU A 57 -3.14 -5.70 8.00
CA LEU A 57 -2.27 -4.93 8.88
C LEU A 57 -3.07 -4.22 9.99
N PRO A 58 -2.52 -4.12 11.21
CA PRO A 58 -3.14 -3.31 12.26
C PRO A 58 -3.07 -1.83 11.90
N VAL A 59 -4.20 -1.13 12.05
CA VAL A 59 -4.32 0.34 11.93
C VAL A 59 -3.82 1.06 13.17
#